data_AF-A0A950MQN4-F1
#
_entry.id   AF-A0A950MQN4-F1
#
_cell.length_a   1.000
_cell.length_b   1.000
_cell.length_c   1.000
_cell.angle_alpha   90.00
_cell.angle_beta   90.00
_cell.angle_gamma   90.00
#
_symmetry.space_group_name_H-M   'P 1'
#
loop_
_entity.id
_entity.type
_entity.pdbx_description
1 polymer ?
#
loop_
_entity_poly.entity_id
_entity_poly.type
_entity_poly.pdbx_seq_one_letter_code
_entity_poly.pdbx_strand_id
1 'polypeptide(L)'
;MPASRRHGCRIVVALGLAFFLSTRGGGASRLTERIREEQLRVEQHHHQLQERRAALRFARLRESDLSRQLSETNRAITGVNARLDELDGQVRVNQTRLAWNQVQLAAAQATLRRHNDAYRRRLVQIYEHSDVGYLSVLFGATSFAEFVERLHDLQLVVRADQKAIAERKAAEAAVRRVQAQLEGTQIELQGLAQQQQ
;
A
#
# COMPACT_ATOMS: atom_id res chain seq x y z
N MET A 1 -55.43 7.99 -89.88
CA MET A 1 -55.06 7.90 -91.32
C MET A 1 -55.73 9.07 -92.06
N PRO A 2 -55.21 9.54 -93.20
CA PRO A 2 -54.17 8.95 -94.05
C PRO A 2 -52.86 9.75 -94.11
N ALA A 3 -51.90 9.24 -94.88
CA ALA A 3 -50.63 9.88 -95.23
C ALA A 3 -50.50 10.00 -96.76
N SER A 4 -49.77 11.01 -97.25
CA SER A 4 -49.14 10.97 -98.58
C SER A 4 -47.85 11.79 -98.55
N ARG A 5 -46.69 11.16 -98.79
CA ARG A 5 -45.94 11.02 -100.07
C ARG A 5 -45.13 12.30 -100.39
N ARG A 6 -43.80 12.36 -100.18
CA ARG A 6 -42.68 11.59 -100.81
C ARG A 6 -42.65 11.80 -102.34
N HIS A 7 -41.52 12.04 -103.02
CA HIS A 7 -40.11 12.36 -102.68
C HIS A 7 -39.44 12.83 -104.01
N GLY A 8 -38.29 13.53 -103.97
CA GLY A 8 -37.49 13.72 -105.20
C GLY A 8 -36.48 14.88 -105.17
N CYS A 9 -35.33 14.71 -104.55
CA CYS A 9 -34.14 15.56 -104.75
C CYS A 9 -32.88 14.76 -104.37
N ARG A 10 -31.71 15.18 -104.90
CA ARG A 10 -30.38 14.51 -104.84
C ARG A 10 -30.30 13.32 -105.82
N ILE A 11 -29.19 13.00 -106.50
CA ILE A 11 -27.76 13.38 -106.40
C ILE A 11 -27.16 13.51 -107.82
N VAL A 12 -26.08 14.30 -108.02
CA VAL A 12 -24.95 14.18 -109.01
C VAL A 12 -24.17 15.52 -108.95
N VAL A 13 -22.84 15.70 -108.96
CA VAL A 13 -21.58 14.88 -108.96
C VAL A 13 -20.42 15.86 -108.58
N ALA A 14 -19.23 15.52 -108.02
CA ALA A 14 -18.76 14.43 -107.15
C ALA A 14 -17.34 14.78 -106.59
N LEU A 15 -16.77 13.88 -105.78
CA LEU A 15 -15.33 13.55 -105.58
C LEU A 15 -14.23 14.65 -105.59
N GLY A 16 -13.48 14.73 -104.48
CA GLY A 16 -12.24 15.52 -104.37
C GLY A 16 -11.50 15.32 -103.04
N LEU A 17 -11.19 14.08 -102.66
CA LEU A 17 -10.55 13.76 -101.38
C LEU A 17 -9.02 13.84 -101.49
N ALA A 18 -8.45 15.02 -101.17
CA ALA A 18 -7.01 15.23 -101.03
C ALA A 18 -6.66 15.57 -99.58
N PHE A 19 -5.94 14.66 -98.94
CA PHE A 19 -5.44 14.78 -97.57
C PHE A 19 -4.18 15.67 -97.53
N PHE A 20 -3.96 16.30 -96.37
CA PHE A 20 -2.70 16.88 -95.90
C PHE A 20 -2.29 18.32 -96.29
N LEU A 21 -2.01 19.11 -95.23
CA LEU A 21 -1.16 20.31 -95.13
C LEU A 21 -1.65 21.60 -95.84
N SER A 22 -1.67 22.80 -95.20
CA SER A 22 -0.98 23.23 -93.97
C SER A 22 -1.71 24.33 -93.19
N THR A 23 -2.08 24.03 -91.95
CA THR A 23 -1.91 24.95 -90.81
C THR A 23 -1.35 24.16 -89.63
N ARG A 24 -0.02 24.07 -89.54
CA ARG A 24 0.69 23.55 -88.36
C ARG A 24 0.24 24.39 -87.14
N GLY A 25 -0.07 23.83 -85.96
CA GLY A 25 0.31 22.51 -85.46
C GLY A 25 1.62 22.61 -84.67
N GLY A 26 1.55 23.15 -83.45
CA GLY A 26 2.73 23.39 -82.59
C GLY A 26 2.47 23.70 -81.11
N GLY A 27 1.21 23.71 -80.65
CA GLY A 27 0.85 24.01 -79.24
C GLY A 27 0.38 22.80 -78.42
N ALA A 28 -0.35 21.87 -79.04
CA ALA A 28 -1.00 20.76 -78.33
C ALA A 28 -0.02 19.87 -77.55
N SER A 29 1.06 19.41 -78.19
CA SER A 29 2.00 18.44 -77.58
C SER A 29 2.67 18.97 -76.31
N ARG A 30 3.02 20.27 -76.26
CA ARG A 30 3.61 20.90 -75.07
C ARG A 30 2.61 21.07 -73.93
N LEU A 31 1.34 21.26 -74.26
CA LEU A 31 0.26 21.36 -73.26
C LEU A 31 -0.06 19.97 -72.68
N THR A 32 -0.16 18.94 -73.52
CA THR A 32 -0.39 17.55 -73.08
C THR A 32 0.74 17.05 -72.17
N GLU A 33 2.00 17.36 -72.49
CA GLU A 33 3.14 16.96 -71.66
C GLU A 33 3.12 17.64 -70.28
N ARG A 34 2.79 18.94 -70.22
CA ARG A 34 2.60 19.65 -68.94
C ARG A 34 1.44 19.09 -68.12
N ILE A 35 0.32 18.74 -68.78
CA ILE A 35 -0.83 18.11 -68.10
C ILE A 35 -0.40 16.77 -67.49
N ARG A 36 0.42 15.98 -68.19
CA ARG A 36 0.97 14.70 -67.70
C ARG A 36 1.95 14.90 -66.54
N GLU A 37 2.82 15.90 -66.62
CA GLU A 37 3.76 16.23 -65.53
C GLU A 37 3.01 16.67 -64.27
N GLU A 38 1.99 17.53 -64.40
CA GLU A 38 1.15 17.95 -63.28
C GLU A 38 0.30 16.79 -62.70
N GLN A 39 -0.18 15.86 -63.54
CA GLN A 39 -0.82 14.63 -63.05
C GLN A 39 0.12 13.78 -62.19
N LEU A 40 1.36 13.55 -62.64
CA LEU A 40 2.38 12.82 -61.87
C LEU A 40 2.75 13.54 -60.56
N ARG A 41 2.84 14.88 -60.57
CA ARG A 41 3.04 15.69 -59.34
C ARG A 41 1.87 15.53 -58.36
N VAL A 42 0.64 15.56 -58.86
CA VAL A 42 -0.56 15.35 -58.03
C VAL A 42 -0.58 13.94 -57.43
N GLU A 43 -0.24 12.90 -58.20
CA GLU A 43 -0.11 11.53 -57.69
C GLU A 43 0.97 11.41 -56.62
N GLN A 44 2.16 11.98 -56.84
CA GLN A 44 3.25 12.00 -55.84
C GLN A 44 2.84 12.74 -54.56
N HIS A 45 2.21 13.91 -54.67
CA HIS A 45 1.69 14.64 -53.52
C HIS A 45 0.57 13.87 -52.81
N HIS A 46 -0.25 13.13 -53.54
CA HIS A 46 -1.28 12.28 -52.96
C HIS A 46 -0.68 11.13 -52.14
N HIS A 47 0.34 10.44 -52.69
CA HIS A 47 1.10 9.42 -51.96
C HIS A 47 1.77 9.98 -50.70
N GLN A 48 2.52 11.09 -50.81
CA GLN A 48 3.14 11.74 -49.66
C GLN A 48 2.13 12.17 -48.59
N LEU A 49 0.94 12.62 -49.00
CA LEU A 49 -0.13 12.98 -48.08
C LEU A 49 -0.73 11.75 -47.39
N GLN A 50 -0.88 10.62 -48.09
CA GLN A 50 -1.31 9.36 -47.50
C GLN A 50 -0.30 8.84 -46.46
N GLU A 51 0.99 8.84 -46.78
CA GLU A 51 2.07 8.43 -45.88
C GLU A 51 2.12 9.32 -44.62
N ARG A 52 2.12 10.65 -44.79
CA ARG A 52 2.09 11.60 -43.66
C ARG A 52 0.84 11.43 -42.80
N ARG A 53 -0.32 11.14 -43.41
CA ARG A 53 -1.56 10.82 -42.66
C ARG A 53 -1.43 9.49 -41.89
N ALA A 54 -0.77 8.48 -42.45
CA ALA A 54 -0.51 7.22 -41.74
C ALA A 54 0.45 7.42 -40.56
N ALA A 55 1.56 8.14 -40.76
CA ALA A 55 2.50 8.49 -39.71
C ALA A 55 1.84 9.30 -38.58
N LEU A 56 1.00 10.30 -38.90
CA LEU A 56 0.26 11.08 -37.92
C LEU A 56 -0.76 10.23 -37.12
N ARG A 57 -1.44 9.28 -37.77
CA ARG A 57 -2.33 8.32 -37.07
C ARG A 57 -1.52 7.45 -36.10
N PHE A 58 -0.38 6.92 -36.54
CA PHE A 58 0.48 6.10 -35.69
C PHE A 58 1.03 6.89 -34.49
N ALA A 59 1.51 8.12 -34.72
CA ALA A 59 1.96 9.02 -33.66
C ALA A 59 0.87 9.29 -32.62
N ARG A 60 -0.38 9.59 -33.04
CA ARG A 60 -1.51 9.80 -32.13
C ARG A 60 -1.90 8.55 -31.34
N LEU A 61 -1.85 7.37 -31.96
CA LEU A 61 -2.08 6.10 -31.26
C LEU A 61 -1.00 5.87 -30.19
N ARG A 62 0.26 6.17 -30.51
CA ARG A 62 1.39 6.05 -29.56
C ARG A 62 1.31 7.07 -28.43
N GLU A 63 0.93 8.31 -28.72
CA GLU A 63 0.65 9.36 -27.74
C GLU A 63 -0.47 8.92 -26.77
N SER A 64 -1.57 8.39 -27.29
CA SER A 64 -2.69 7.90 -26.46
C SER A 64 -2.29 6.71 -25.58
N ASP A 65 -1.48 5.78 -26.09
CA ASP A 65 -0.95 4.65 -25.32
C ASP A 65 0.02 5.11 -24.22
N LEU A 66 0.93 6.04 -24.53
CA LEU A 66 1.84 6.63 -23.54
C LEU A 66 1.08 7.44 -22.47
N SER A 67 0.05 8.20 -22.85
CA SER A 67 -0.80 8.92 -21.89
C SER A 67 -1.58 7.99 -20.97
N ARG A 68 -2.01 6.82 -21.46
CA ARG A 68 -2.64 5.78 -20.65
C ARG A 68 -1.64 5.17 -19.67
N GLN A 69 -0.45 4.79 -20.15
CA GLN A 69 0.63 4.26 -19.31
C GLN A 69 1.03 5.26 -18.21
N LEU A 70 1.21 6.54 -18.56
CA LEU A 70 1.50 7.59 -17.58
C LEU A 70 0.40 7.73 -16.52
N SER A 71 -0.87 7.65 -16.91
CA SER A 71 -1.99 7.66 -15.95
C SER A 71 -2.02 6.42 -15.05
N GLU A 72 -1.64 5.25 -15.56
CA GLU A 72 -1.54 4.01 -14.79
C GLU A 72 -0.37 4.07 -13.80
N THR A 73 0.81 4.53 -14.24
CA THR A 73 1.98 4.76 -13.39
C THR A 73 1.69 5.79 -12.30
N ASN A 74 1.06 6.93 -12.61
CA ASN A 74 0.70 7.92 -11.60
C ASN A 74 -0.28 7.38 -10.56
N ARG A 75 -1.26 6.55 -10.96
CA ARG A 75 -2.16 5.87 -10.00
C ARG A 75 -1.39 4.88 -9.11
N ALA A 76 -0.44 4.13 -9.67
CA ALA A 76 0.41 3.23 -8.91
C ALA A 76 1.28 3.98 -7.89
N ILE A 77 1.91 5.10 -8.29
CA ILE A 77 2.70 5.97 -7.39
C ILE A 77 1.82 6.48 -6.24
N THR A 78 0.65 7.05 -6.52
CA THR A 78 -0.27 7.53 -5.48
C THR A 78 -0.70 6.40 -4.54
N GLY A 79 -0.97 5.20 -5.06
CA GLY A 79 -1.32 4.03 -4.26
C GLY A 79 -0.17 3.50 -3.38
N VAL A 80 1.07 3.57 -3.85
CA VAL A 80 2.27 3.23 -3.06
C VAL A 80 2.52 4.26 -1.98
N ASN A 81 2.45 5.56 -2.29
CA ASN A 81 2.63 6.64 -1.31
C ASN A 81 1.60 6.55 -0.18
N ALA A 82 0.32 6.33 -0.49
CA ALA A 82 -0.72 6.16 0.52
C ALA A 82 -0.47 4.95 1.45
N ARG A 83 0.11 3.86 0.93
CA ARG A 83 0.52 2.70 1.75
C ARG A 83 1.73 3.00 2.63
N LEU A 84 2.70 3.78 2.13
CA LEU A 84 3.84 4.24 2.93
C LEU A 84 3.38 5.15 4.08
N ASP A 85 2.49 6.10 3.81
CA ASP A 85 1.91 6.99 4.83
C ASP A 85 1.16 6.21 5.93
N GLU A 86 0.39 5.19 5.55
CA GLU A 86 -0.30 4.29 6.48
C GLU A 86 0.71 3.50 7.33
N LEU A 87 1.71 2.90 6.70
CA LEU A 87 2.72 2.05 7.33
C LEU A 87 3.60 2.86 8.31
N ASP A 88 4.02 4.06 7.93
CA ASP A 88 4.68 5.01 8.84
C ASP A 88 3.78 5.44 10.01
N GLY A 89 2.47 5.55 9.77
CA GLY A 89 1.48 5.76 10.84
C GLY A 89 1.48 4.62 11.85
N GLN A 90 1.44 3.37 11.39
CA GLN A 90 1.48 2.18 12.23
C GLN A 90 2.81 2.07 13.00
N VAL A 91 3.94 2.37 12.36
CA VAL A 91 5.27 2.42 12.99
C VAL A 91 5.30 3.43 14.15
N ARG A 92 4.81 4.68 13.95
CA ARG A 92 4.78 5.71 15.01
C ARG A 92 3.92 5.29 16.21
N VAL A 93 2.76 4.68 15.96
CA VAL A 93 1.87 4.17 17.03
C VAL A 93 2.57 3.06 17.82
N ASN A 94 3.18 2.10 17.14
CA ASN A 94 3.86 0.98 17.81
C ASN A 94 5.15 1.38 18.52
N GLN A 95 5.90 2.37 18.03
CA GLN A 95 7.02 2.97 18.77
C GLN A 95 6.56 3.62 20.08
N THR A 96 5.44 4.35 20.04
CA THR A 96 4.83 4.96 21.23
C THR A 96 4.37 3.88 22.23
N ARG A 97 3.73 2.82 21.73
CA ARG A 97 3.30 1.65 22.52
C ARG A 97 4.49 0.92 23.15
N LEU A 98 5.60 0.77 22.42
CA LEU A 98 6.83 0.16 22.91
C LEU A 98 7.44 0.94 24.07
N ALA A 99 7.57 2.27 23.93
CA ALA A 99 8.07 3.15 24.99
C ALA A 99 7.18 3.09 26.25
N TRP A 100 5.86 3.09 26.07
CA TRP A 100 4.91 2.90 27.19
C TRP A 100 5.09 1.54 27.88
N ASN A 101 5.17 0.46 27.11
CA ASN A 101 5.38 -0.89 27.65
C ASN A 101 6.71 -1.01 28.42
N GLN A 102 7.77 -0.33 27.98
CA GLN A 102 9.05 -0.27 28.71
C GLN A 102 8.92 0.44 30.06
N VAL A 103 8.20 1.57 30.12
CA VAL A 103 7.92 2.29 31.38
C VAL A 103 7.07 1.41 32.33
N GLN A 104 6.03 0.76 31.81
CA GLN A 104 5.19 -0.15 32.58
C GLN A 104 5.99 -1.36 33.09
N LEU A 105 6.92 -1.90 32.30
CA LEU A 105 7.79 -2.99 32.71
C LEU A 105 8.72 -2.57 33.85
N ALA A 106 9.34 -1.40 33.76
CA ALA A 106 10.20 -0.87 34.82
C ALA A 106 9.44 -0.66 36.13
N ALA A 107 8.21 -0.12 36.07
CA ALA A 107 7.34 0.07 37.24
C ALA A 107 6.86 -1.25 37.86
N ALA A 108 6.50 -2.24 37.02
CA ALA A 108 6.11 -3.57 37.47
C ALA A 108 7.29 -4.31 38.12
N GLN A 109 8.49 -4.25 37.52
CA GLN A 109 9.71 -4.82 38.10
C GLN A 109 10.10 -4.13 39.42
N ALA A 110 9.99 -2.80 39.53
CA ALA A 110 10.24 -2.08 40.77
C ALA A 110 9.26 -2.48 41.89
N THR A 111 8.00 -2.76 41.53
CA THR A 111 6.99 -3.26 42.47
C THR A 111 7.29 -4.69 42.91
N LEU A 112 7.62 -5.58 41.97
CA LEU A 112 8.05 -6.95 42.28
C LEU A 112 9.30 -6.99 43.16
N ARG A 113 10.30 -6.13 42.90
CA ARG A 113 11.49 -5.98 43.78
C ARG A 113 11.09 -5.65 45.22
N ARG A 114 10.23 -4.64 45.43
CA ARG A 114 9.73 -4.27 46.77
C ARG A 114 9.03 -5.43 47.48
N HIS A 115 8.18 -6.21 46.79
CA HIS A 115 7.54 -7.39 47.39
C HIS A 115 8.54 -8.53 47.68
N ASN A 116 9.51 -8.77 46.80
CA ASN A 116 10.56 -9.76 47.02
C ASN A 116 11.46 -9.39 48.22
N ASP A 117 11.83 -8.11 48.38
CA ASP A 117 12.65 -7.66 49.51
C ASP A 117 11.90 -7.76 50.84
N ALA A 118 10.60 -7.40 50.86
CA ALA A 118 9.75 -7.57 52.03
C ALA A 118 9.60 -9.06 52.40
N TYR A 119 9.33 -9.91 51.41
CA TYR A 119 9.22 -11.36 51.59
C TYR A 119 10.54 -11.99 52.07
N ARG A 120 11.68 -11.56 51.53
CA ARG A 120 13.01 -12.01 51.97
C ARG A 120 13.28 -11.64 53.42
N ARG A 121 13.02 -10.38 53.83
CA ARG A 121 13.17 -9.96 55.24
C ARG A 121 12.30 -10.81 56.17
N ARG A 122 11.06 -11.11 55.76
CA ARG A 122 10.15 -11.94 56.53
C ARG A 122 10.63 -13.38 56.68
N LEU A 123 11.16 -13.99 55.61
CA LEU A 123 11.78 -15.32 55.67
C LEU A 123 13.00 -15.36 56.58
N VAL A 124 13.86 -14.33 56.52
CA VAL A 124 15.02 -14.21 57.42
C VAL A 124 14.57 -14.10 58.88
N GLN A 125 13.57 -13.27 59.19
CA GLN A 125 13.01 -13.18 60.55
C GLN A 125 12.48 -14.54 61.05
N ILE A 126 11.75 -15.29 60.22
CA ILE A 126 11.22 -16.62 60.57
C ILE A 126 12.37 -17.62 60.83
N TYR A 127 13.48 -17.51 60.10
CA TYR A 127 14.66 -18.36 60.28
C TYR A 127 15.48 -17.98 61.52
N GLU A 128 15.77 -16.70 61.73
CA GLU A 128 16.53 -16.20 62.89
C GLU A 128 15.81 -16.45 64.23
N HIS A 129 14.48 -16.56 64.21
CA HIS A 129 13.64 -16.82 65.38
C HIS A 129 13.05 -18.25 65.36
N SER A 130 13.60 -19.17 64.56
CA SER A 130 13.04 -20.52 64.37
C SER A 130 12.98 -21.35 65.66
N ASP A 131 13.90 -21.09 66.58
CA ASP A 131 13.98 -21.76 67.89
C ASP A 131 12.78 -21.41 68.79
N VAL A 132 12.12 -20.28 68.50
CA VAL A 132 10.86 -19.85 69.14
C VAL A 132 9.69 -20.06 68.16
N GLY A 133 9.53 -21.31 67.70
CA GLY A 133 8.47 -21.68 66.76
C GLY A 133 7.06 -21.26 67.21
N TYR A 134 6.12 -21.11 66.27
CA TYR A 134 4.76 -20.62 66.56
C TYR A 134 4.03 -21.38 67.69
N LEU A 135 4.34 -22.67 67.89
CA LEU A 135 3.82 -23.45 69.00
C LEU A 135 4.39 -23.04 70.37
N SER A 136 5.68 -22.69 70.49
CA SER A 136 6.23 -22.22 71.77
C SER A 136 5.76 -20.81 72.12
N VAL A 137 5.46 -19.96 71.12
CA VAL A 137 4.78 -18.68 71.34
C VAL A 137 3.37 -18.88 71.93
N LEU A 138 2.62 -19.87 71.43
CA LEU A 138 1.29 -20.21 71.94
C LEU A 138 1.34 -20.87 73.33
N PHE A 139 2.16 -21.91 73.50
CA PHE A 139 2.23 -22.67 74.75
C PHE A 139 3.02 -21.97 75.88
N GLY A 140 3.76 -20.91 75.57
CA GLY A 140 4.39 -20.02 76.56
C GLY A 140 3.46 -18.97 77.16
N ALA A 141 2.14 -19.12 77.04
CA ALA A 141 1.14 -18.24 77.67
C ALA A 141 0.88 -18.65 79.12
N THR A 142 0.73 -17.67 80.01
CA THR A 142 0.52 -17.86 81.46
C THR A 142 -0.95 -17.99 81.85
N SER A 143 -1.88 -17.63 80.96
CA SER A 143 -3.32 -17.72 81.18
C SER A 143 -4.08 -18.04 79.90
N PHE A 144 -5.32 -18.52 80.03
CA PHE A 144 -6.19 -18.79 78.88
C PHE A 144 -6.52 -17.52 78.07
N ALA A 145 -6.65 -16.37 78.74
CA ALA A 145 -6.89 -15.09 78.06
C ALA A 145 -5.70 -14.69 77.17
N GLU A 146 -4.48 -14.79 77.71
CA GLU A 146 -3.24 -14.54 76.98
C GLU A 146 -3.03 -15.53 75.82
N PHE A 147 -3.40 -16.80 76.00
CA PHE A 147 -3.38 -17.79 74.91
C PHE A 147 -4.28 -17.37 73.73
N VAL A 148 -5.50 -16.91 74.01
CA VAL A 148 -6.46 -16.47 72.98
C VAL A 148 -5.97 -15.19 72.28
N GLU A 149 -5.37 -14.27 73.01
CA GLU A 149 -4.75 -13.05 72.45
C GLU A 149 -3.58 -13.40 71.51
N ARG A 150 -2.60 -14.19 71.97
CA ARG A 150 -1.47 -14.63 71.14
C ARG A 150 -1.92 -15.44 69.91
N LEU A 151 -2.99 -16.24 70.02
CA LEU A 151 -3.59 -16.95 68.90
C LEU A 151 -4.22 -15.99 67.87
N HIS A 152 -4.87 -14.92 68.33
CA HIS A 152 -5.42 -13.89 67.45
C HIS A 152 -4.31 -13.15 66.68
N ASP A 153 -3.25 -12.74 67.37
CA ASP A 153 -2.11 -12.05 66.76
C ASP A 153 -1.40 -12.93 65.71
N LEU A 154 -1.18 -14.21 66.02
CA LEU A 154 -0.61 -15.15 65.06
C LEU A 154 -1.51 -15.35 63.83
N GLN A 155 -2.83 -15.38 64.00
CA GLN A 155 -3.76 -15.40 62.85
C GLN A 155 -3.66 -14.13 62.00
N LEU A 156 -3.49 -12.95 62.61
CA LEU A 156 -3.31 -11.69 61.90
C LEU A 156 -1.99 -11.69 61.10
N VAL A 157 -0.89 -12.13 61.72
CA VAL A 157 0.42 -12.27 61.07
C VAL A 157 0.38 -13.25 59.90
N VAL A 158 -0.21 -14.44 60.08
CA VAL A 158 -0.33 -15.43 58.99
C VAL A 158 -1.19 -14.91 57.82
N ARG A 159 -2.27 -14.19 58.10
CA ARG A 159 -3.09 -13.53 57.05
C ARG A 159 -2.29 -12.45 56.30
N ALA A 160 -1.48 -11.67 57.00
CA ALA A 160 -0.61 -10.67 56.38
C ALA A 160 0.46 -11.32 55.48
N ASP A 161 1.10 -12.39 55.94
CA ASP A 161 2.08 -13.17 55.15
C ASP A 161 1.44 -13.79 53.90
N GLN A 162 0.26 -14.40 54.03
CA GLN A 162 -0.50 -14.95 52.90
C GLN A 162 -0.86 -13.86 51.88
N LYS A 163 -1.31 -12.69 52.34
CA LYS A 163 -1.60 -11.53 51.48
C LYS A 163 -0.34 -11.05 50.75
N ALA A 164 0.79 -10.92 51.44
CA ALA A 164 2.05 -10.51 50.83
C ALA A 164 2.54 -11.51 49.76
N ILE A 165 2.36 -12.81 49.98
CA ILE A 165 2.64 -13.86 48.99
C ILE A 165 1.73 -13.72 47.76
N ALA A 166 0.44 -13.45 47.96
CA ALA A 166 -0.52 -13.26 46.87
C ALA A 166 -0.19 -12.00 46.04
N GLU A 167 0.13 -10.88 46.68
CA GLU A 167 0.57 -9.64 46.03
C GLU A 167 1.86 -9.84 45.23
N ARG A 168 2.84 -10.56 45.80
CA ARG A 168 4.09 -10.93 45.12
C ARG A 168 3.82 -11.74 43.85
N LYS A 169 2.96 -12.76 43.92
CA LYS A 169 2.53 -13.58 42.75
C LYS A 169 1.79 -12.75 41.71
N ALA A 170 0.94 -11.81 42.13
CA ALA A 170 0.24 -10.90 41.22
C ALA A 170 1.23 -9.95 40.50
N ALA A 171 2.24 -9.43 41.22
CA ALA A 171 3.30 -8.62 40.64
C ALA A 171 4.16 -9.40 39.62
N GLU A 172 4.52 -10.66 39.91
CA GLU A 172 5.17 -11.55 38.94
C GLU A 172 4.32 -11.76 37.67
N ALA A 173 3.01 -11.99 37.82
CA ALA A 173 2.11 -12.15 36.69
C ALA A 173 1.97 -10.85 35.87
N ALA A 174 1.94 -9.70 36.53
CA ALA A 174 1.93 -8.39 35.88
C ALA A 174 3.20 -8.15 35.06
N VAL A 175 4.39 -8.48 35.60
CA VAL A 175 5.67 -8.40 34.85
C VAL A 175 5.63 -9.30 33.62
N ARG A 176 5.26 -10.58 33.76
CA ARG A 176 5.16 -11.52 32.63
C ARG A 176 4.20 -11.02 31.54
N ARG A 177 3.04 -10.45 31.92
CA ARG A 177 2.08 -9.88 30.97
C ARG A 177 2.67 -8.70 30.18
N VAL A 178 3.37 -7.77 30.84
CA VAL A 178 3.97 -6.61 30.15
C VAL A 178 5.15 -7.04 29.27
N GLN A 179 5.92 -8.07 29.66
CA GLN A 179 6.95 -8.65 28.78
C GLN A 179 6.34 -9.21 27.49
N ALA A 180 5.29 -10.02 27.57
CA ALA A 180 4.60 -10.55 26.39
C ALA A 180 4.00 -9.44 25.49
N GLN A 181 3.50 -8.34 26.09
CA GLN A 181 3.02 -7.17 25.33
C GLN A 181 4.17 -6.43 24.62
N LEU A 182 5.34 -6.35 25.24
CA LEU A 182 6.54 -5.74 24.67
C LEU A 182 7.09 -6.58 23.52
N GLU A 183 7.21 -7.89 23.70
CA GLU A 183 7.61 -8.86 22.66
C GLU A 183 6.65 -8.80 21.46
N GLY A 184 5.33 -8.82 21.70
CA GLY A 184 4.33 -8.66 20.63
C GLY A 184 4.49 -7.35 19.86
N THR A 185 4.70 -6.23 20.55
CA THR A 185 4.91 -4.92 19.91
C THR A 185 6.22 -4.88 19.10
N GLN A 186 7.27 -5.60 19.53
CA GLN A 186 8.52 -5.73 18.78
C GLN A 186 8.35 -6.57 17.51
N ILE A 187 7.59 -7.67 17.58
CA ILE A 187 7.26 -8.51 16.42
C ILE A 187 6.41 -7.71 15.42
N GLU A 188 5.41 -6.96 15.89
CA GLU A 188 4.61 -6.04 15.06
C GLU A 188 5.54 -5.06 14.32
N LEU A 189 6.45 -4.36 15.02
CA LEU A 189 7.41 -3.43 14.40
C LEU A 189 8.34 -4.10 13.38
N GLN A 190 8.82 -5.32 13.64
CA GLN A 190 9.65 -6.07 12.69
C GLN A 190 8.87 -6.45 11.42
N GLY A 191 7.61 -6.85 11.55
CA GLY A 191 6.74 -7.13 10.41
C GLY A 191 6.46 -5.89 9.56
N LEU A 192 6.21 -4.74 10.20
CA LEU A 192 6.04 -3.46 9.49
C LEU A 192 7.32 -3.05 8.73
N ALA A 193 8.49 -3.23 9.34
CA ALA A 193 9.77 -2.94 8.70
C ALA A 193 10.05 -3.85 7.47
N GLN A 194 9.59 -5.11 7.49
CA GLN A 194 9.67 -6.01 6.33
C GLN A 194 8.70 -5.62 5.20
N GLN A 195 7.57 -4.97 5.52
CA GLN A 195 6.62 -4.46 4.53
C GLN A 195 7.08 -3.15 3.86
N GLN A 196 8.11 -2.49 4.40
CA GLN A 196 8.75 -1.31 3.81
C GLN A 196 9.92 -1.65 2.85
N GLN A 197 10.26 -2.94 2.70
CA GLN A 197 11.36 -3.45 1.85
C GLN A 197 10.85 -3.98 0.50
#